data_AF-A0A2X2RDF4-F1
#
_entry.id   AF-A0A2X2RDF4-F1
#
_cell.length_a   1.000
_cell.length_b   1.000
_cell.length_c   1.000
_cell.angle_alpha   90.00
_cell.angle_beta   90.00
_cell.angle_gamma   90.00
#
_symmetry.space_group_name_H-M   'P 1'
#
loop_
_entity.id
_entity.type
_entity.pdbx_description
1 polymer ?
#
loop_
_entity_poly.entity_id
_entity_poly.type
_entity_poly.pdbx_seq_one_letter_code
_entity_poly.pdbx_strand_id
1 'polypeptide(L)'
;MDNFHKDYYEEFNSSNKSKAVINLDGNLSEKKQKSKKMEQNIKDNNLIIKNKNDDIEDTFCYKLFEEQYFDTDKLKELINYVLFNKLDVKEIGILKWIINCVDNCFIYHKDVDDYYRIKNYSKAIENKWDTDWKLKLIDVLEKK
;
A
#
# COMPACT_ATOMS: atom_id res chain seq x y z
N MET A 1 -54.86 30.74 14.54
CA MET A 1 -55.08 31.51 15.77
C MET A 1 -54.08 31.00 16.79
N ASP A 2 -52.81 31.32 16.58
CA ASP A 2 -52.18 32.61 16.89
C ASP A 2 -51.80 32.69 18.36
N ASN A 3 -50.49 32.79 18.52
CA ASN A 3 -49.80 33.68 19.42
C ASN A 3 -49.38 33.22 20.83
N PHE A 4 -48.04 33.18 20.93
CA PHE A 4 -47.19 33.84 21.93
C PHE A 4 -46.91 33.13 23.26
N HIS A 5 -45.63 32.72 23.35
CA HIS A 5 -44.66 33.17 24.35
C HIS A 5 -45.01 32.93 25.83
N LYS A 6 -44.29 31.99 26.44
CA LYS A 6 -43.76 32.19 27.79
C LYS A 6 -42.42 31.50 27.92
N ASP A 7 -41.44 32.33 28.18
CA ASP A 7 -40.04 32.04 28.43
C ASP A 7 -39.87 31.19 29.68
N TYR A 8 -38.95 30.22 29.62
CA TYR A 8 -38.14 29.89 30.78
C TYR A 8 -36.68 29.89 30.33
N TYR A 9 -35.98 30.91 30.81
CA TYR A 9 -34.54 31.07 30.77
C TYR A 9 -33.86 29.94 31.54
N GLU A 10 -32.83 29.34 30.96
CA GLU A 10 -31.58 29.14 31.69
C GLU A 10 -30.45 29.80 30.92
N GLU A 11 -30.02 30.95 31.44
CA GLU A 11 -28.74 31.57 31.14
C GLU A 11 -27.63 30.66 31.68
N PHE A 12 -26.76 30.17 30.79
CA PHE A 12 -25.36 30.01 31.13
C PHE A 12 -24.49 30.65 30.06
N ASN A 13 -24.05 31.87 30.40
CA ASN A 13 -22.94 32.57 29.78
C ASN A 13 -21.65 31.77 30.00
N SER A 14 -20.89 31.53 28.92
CA SER A 14 -19.51 32.03 28.82
C SER A 14 -18.94 31.72 27.44
N SER A 15 -18.95 32.76 26.60
CA SER A 15 -17.82 33.19 25.78
C SER A 15 -16.83 32.12 25.30
N ASN A 16 -17.03 31.64 24.08
CA ASN A 16 -16.11 31.98 22.99
C ASN A 16 -16.77 31.76 21.63
N LYS A 17 -17.23 32.88 21.05
CA LYS A 17 -17.56 32.98 19.64
C LYS A 17 -16.29 32.71 18.84
N SER A 18 -16.11 31.50 18.33
CA SER A 18 -15.27 31.30 17.15
C SER A 18 -16.01 31.94 15.98
N LYS A 19 -15.81 33.25 15.84
CA LYS A 19 -16.15 34.00 14.64
C LYS A 19 -15.55 33.25 13.46
N ALA A 20 -16.38 32.90 12.48
CA ALA A 20 -15.91 32.53 11.16
C ALA A 20 -15.14 33.73 10.58
N VAL A 21 -13.83 33.75 10.78
CA VAL A 21 -12.93 34.66 10.07
C VAL A 21 -12.61 33.94 8.76
N ILE A 22 -13.45 34.17 7.76
CA ILE A 22 -13.11 33.91 6.37
C ILE A 22 -12.03 34.90 5.94
N ASN A 23 -10.78 34.59 6.23
CA ASN A 23 -9.65 35.25 5.58
C ASN A 23 -9.64 34.80 4.11
N LEU A 24 -10.12 35.67 3.21
CA LEU A 24 -10.22 35.38 1.78
C LEU A 24 -8.87 35.33 1.05
N ASP A 25 -7.76 35.68 1.71
CA ASP A 25 -6.45 35.79 1.05
C ASP A 25 -5.38 34.84 1.62
N GLY A 26 -5.80 33.88 2.45
CA GLY A 26 -4.92 32.89 3.09
C GLY A 26 -4.87 31.55 2.37
N ASN A 27 -3.92 31.45 1.43
CA ASN A 27 -3.13 30.23 1.21
C ASN A 27 -3.73 29.07 0.36
N LEU A 28 -4.05 29.36 -0.90
CA LEU A 28 -4.12 28.31 -1.94
C LEU A 28 -2.80 27.52 -2.05
N SER A 29 -1.66 28.14 -1.75
CA SER A 29 -0.32 27.52 -1.76
C SER A 29 -0.11 26.52 -0.63
N GLU A 30 -0.47 26.83 0.62
CA GLU A 30 -0.36 25.87 1.74
C GLU A 30 -1.35 24.73 1.62
N LYS A 31 -2.58 24.96 1.13
CA LYS A 31 -3.53 23.86 0.85
C LYS A 31 -3.00 22.95 -0.26
N LYS A 32 -2.45 23.52 -1.35
CA LYS A 32 -1.79 22.74 -2.42
C LYS A 32 -0.50 22.06 -1.95
N GLN A 33 0.27 22.68 -1.06
CA GLN A 33 1.49 22.08 -0.50
C GLN A 33 1.16 20.97 0.49
N LYS A 34 0.16 21.13 1.36
CA LYS A 34 -0.34 20.05 2.23
C LYS A 34 -0.95 18.92 1.42
N SER A 35 -1.76 19.20 0.39
CA SER A 35 -2.32 18.16 -0.47
C SER A 35 -1.23 17.43 -1.25
N LYS A 36 -0.28 18.15 -1.84
CA LYS A 36 0.88 17.56 -2.51
C LYS A 36 1.77 16.77 -1.55
N LYS A 37 2.02 17.27 -0.34
CA LYS A 37 2.84 16.59 0.67
C LYS A 37 2.11 15.36 1.24
N MET A 38 0.78 15.36 1.28
CA MET A 38 -0.03 14.19 1.67
C MET A 38 -0.10 13.16 0.53
N GLU A 39 -0.31 13.58 -0.72
CA GLU A 39 -0.20 12.73 -1.90
C GLU A 39 1.20 12.15 -2.08
N GLN A 40 2.24 12.94 -1.80
CA GLN A 40 3.63 12.50 -1.82
C GLN A 40 3.91 11.51 -0.68
N ASN A 41 3.44 11.77 0.55
CA ASN A 41 3.55 10.80 1.65
C ASN A 41 2.76 9.50 1.40
N ILE A 42 1.63 9.56 0.67
CA ILE A 42 0.89 8.37 0.24
C ILE A 42 1.67 7.61 -0.85
N LYS A 43 2.30 8.32 -1.79
CA LYS A 43 3.21 7.73 -2.79
C LYS A 43 4.49 7.14 -2.18
N ASP A 44 5.04 7.77 -1.15
CA ASP A 44 6.25 7.34 -0.46
C ASP A 44 5.96 6.14 0.49
N ASN A 45 4.68 5.92 0.84
CA ASN A 45 4.20 4.73 1.56
C ASN A 45 3.64 3.63 0.65
N ASN A 46 3.95 3.69 -0.63
CA ASN A 46 3.50 2.70 -1.59
C ASN A 46 4.29 1.40 -1.44
N LEU A 47 3.66 0.39 -0.85
CA LEU A 47 4.28 -0.90 -0.53
C LEU A 47 4.82 -1.62 -1.78
N ILE A 48 4.15 -1.50 -2.94
CA ILE A 48 4.62 -2.07 -4.20
C ILE A 48 5.92 -1.40 -4.65
N ILE A 49 5.98 -0.07 -4.59
CA ILE A 49 7.18 0.67 -5.00
C ILE A 49 8.36 0.32 -4.08
N LYS A 50 8.12 0.18 -2.77
CA LYS A 50 9.14 -0.27 -1.82
C LYS A 50 9.68 -1.67 -2.15
N ASN A 51 8.80 -2.62 -2.48
CA ASN A 51 9.22 -3.97 -2.90
C ASN A 51 10.06 -3.98 -4.18
N LYS A 52 9.96 -2.98 -5.06
CA LYS A 52 10.84 -2.93 -6.23
C LYS A 52 12.30 -2.64 -5.86
N ASN A 53 12.52 -1.89 -4.78
CA ASN A 53 13.85 -1.50 -4.36
C ASN A 53 14.40 -2.56 -3.41
N ASP A 54 15.31 -3.38 -3.92
CA ASP A 54 16.04 -4.42 -3.21
C ASP A 54 17.09 -3.87 -2.23
N ASP A 55 17.33 -2.55 -2.17
CA ASP A 55 18.08 -1.93 -1.06
C ASP A 55 17.20 -1.65 0.17
N ILE A 56 15.86 -1.73 0.04
CA ILE A 56 14.94 -1.51 1.16
C ILE A 56 14.78 -2.83 1.91
N GLU A 57 15.50 -2.91 3.03
CA GLU A 57 15.40 -4.01 3.99
C GLU A 57 13.95 -4.27 4.43
N ASP A 58 13.68 -5.52 4.83
CA ASP A 58 12.39 -5.95 5.38
C ASP A 58 11.19 -5.87 4.40
N THR A 59 11.45 -5.84 3.09
CA THR A 59 10.44 -6.08 2.04
C THR A 59 10.43 -7.55 1.60
N PHE A 60 9.34 -8.01 0.97
CA PHE A 60 9.29 -9.38 0.44
C PHE A 60 10.39 -9.62 -0.60
N CYS A 61 10.61 -8.67 -1.51
CA CYS A 61 11.64 -8.76 -2.53
C CYS A 61 13.07 -8.72 -1.93
N TYR A 62 13.34 -7.87 -0.94
CA TYR A 62 14.62 -7.91 -0.22
C TYR A 62 14.89 -9.28 0.39
N LYS A 63 13.91 -9.82 1.13
CA LYS A 63 14.01 -11.15 1.73
C LYS A 63 14.27 -12.23 0.67
N LEU A 64 13.57 -12.15 -0.46
CA LEU A 64 13.71 -13.14 -1.53
C LEU A 64 15.04 -13.02 -2.27
N PHE A 65 15.46 -11.83 -2.69
CA PHE A 65 16.62 -11.65 -3.57
C PHE A 65 17.93 -11.65 -2.79
N GLU A 66 18.01 -10.87 -1.71
CA GLU A 66 19.24 -10.68 -0.93
C GLU A 66 19.42 -11.77 0.13
N GLU A 67 18.36 -12.05 0.90
CA GLU A 67 18.44 -13.06 1.96
C GLU A 67 18.18 -14.48 1.44
N GLN A 68 17.73 -14.63 0.20
CA GLN A 68 17.33 -15.92 -0.40
C GLN A 68 16.26 -16.65 0.43
N TYR A 69 15.35 -15.89 1.05
CA TYR A 69 14.33 -16.41 1.95
C TYR A 69 12.94 -16.03 1.46
N PHE A 70 12.10 -17.04 1.27
CA PHE A 70 10.71 -16.84 0.88
C PHE A 70 9.86 -16.50 2.12
N ASP A 71 9.73 -15.22 2.43
CA ASP A 71 8.95 -14.75 3.56
C ASP A 71 7.44 -14.70 3.22
N THR A 72 6.71 -15.70 3.70
CA THR A 72 5.27 -15.81 3.44
C THR A 72 4.44 -14.72 4.09
N ASP A 73 4.87 -14.13 5.19
CA ASP A 73 4.08 -13.10 5.87
C ASP A 73 4.22 -11.77 5.14
N LYS A 74 5.42 -11.45 4.66
CA LYS A 74 5.65 -10.31 3.75
C LYS A 74 4.94 -10.47 2.41
N LEU A 75 4.89 -11.70 1.86
CA LEU A 75 4.09 -11.97 0.66
C LEU A 75 2.60 -11.73 0.90
N LYS A 76 2.05 -12.19 2.03
CA LYS A 76 0.65 -11.93 2.40
C LYS A 76 0.37 -10.45 2.58
N GLU A 77 1.30 -9.70 3.16
CA GLU A 77 1.21 -8.24 3.28
C GLU A 77 1.09 -7.58 1.90
N LEU A 78 1.95 -7.98 0.95
CA LEU A 78 1.90 -7.53 -0.44
C LEU A 78 0.57 -7.90 -1.13
N ILE A 79 0.12 -9.14 -0.98
CA ILE A 79 -1.16 -9.61 -1.55
C ILE A 79 -2.32 -8.78 -1.00
N ASN A 80 -2.38 -8.58 0.32
CA ASN A 80 -3.43 -7.79 0.95
C ASN A 80 -3.39 -6.35 0.44
N TYR A 81 -2.21 -5.74 0.35
CA TYR A 81 -2.08 -4.40 -0.20
C TYR A 81 -2.67 -4.30 -1.61
N VAL A 82 -2.33 -5.22 -2.52
CA VAL A 82 -2.82 -5.14 -3.92
C VAL A 82 -4.31 -5.45 -4.05
N LEU A 83 -4.88 -6.25 -3.14
CA LEU A 83 -6.31 -6.58 -3.15
C LEU A 83 -7.19 -5.41 -2.67
N PHE A 84 -6.71 -4.60 -1.73
CA PHE A 84 -7.48 -3.52 -1.11
C PHE A 84 -7.19 -2.13 -1.70
N ASN A 85 -6.20 -2.00 -2.58
CA ASN A 85 -5.82 -0.70 -3.16
C ASN A 85 -5.98 -0.69 -4.69
N LYS A 86 -6.43 0.45 -5.23
CA LYS A 86 -6.47 0.68 -6.67
C LYS A 86 -5.08 1.06 -7.16
N LEU A 87 -4.43 0.16 -7.90
CA LEU A 87 -3.11 0.38 -8.46
C LEU A 87 -3.16 1.31 -9.68
N ASP A 88 -2.16 2.17 -9.84
CA ASP A 88 -1.89 2.92 -11.06
C ASP A 88 -1.11 2.08 -12.09
N VAL A 89 -0.84 2.65 -13.27
CA VAL A 89 -0.16 1.94 -14.37
C VAL A 89 1.28 1.55 -13.99
N LYS A 90 1.98 2.39 -13.23
CA LYS A 90 3.34 2.12 -12.78
C LYS A 90 3.33 0.97 -11.77
N GLU A 91 2.46 1.03 -10.77
CA GLU A 91 2.29 -0.02 -9.76
C GLU A 91 1.96 -1.37 -10.38
N ILE A 92 1.09 -1.41 -11.39
CA ILE A 92 0.80 -2.64 -12.16
C ILE A 92 2.04 -3.18 -12.86
N GLY A 93 2.85 -2.32 -13.47
CA GLY A 93 4.11 -2.72 -14.09
C GLY A 93 5.06 -3.35 -13.07
N ILE A 94 5.11 -2.81 -11.85
CA ILE A 94 5.92 -3.36 -10.76
C ILE A 94 5.35 -4.70 -10.28
N LEU A 95 4.04 -4.82 -10.11
CA LEU A 95 3.42 -6.08 -9.69
C LEU A 95 3.72 -7.22 -10.69
N LYS A 96 3.62 -6.94 -11.99
CA LYS A 96 4.02 -7.89 -13.06
C LYS A 96 5.49 -8.28 -12.93
N TRP A 97 6.36 -7.30 -12.68
CA TRP A 97 7.78 -7.55 -12.49
C TRP A 97 8.04 -8.45 -11.27
N ILE A 98 7.37 -8.20 -10.12
CA ILE A 98 7.49 -9.04 -8.92
C ILE A 98 7.09 -10.49 -9.22
N ILE A 99 5.93 -10.71 -9.87
CA ILE A 99 5.46 -12.07 -10.22
C ILE A 99 6.52 -12.81 -11.05
N ASN A 100 7.05 -12.15 -12.07
CA ASN A 100 8.07 -12.74 -12.95
C ASN A 100 9.39 -13.03 -12.20
N CYS A 101 9.81 -12.15 -11.29
CA CYS A 101 10.98 -12.39 -10.47
C CYS A 101 10.80 -13.60 -9.55
N VAL A 102 9.64 -13.77 -8.92
CA VAL A 102 9.37 -14.95 -8.08
C VAL A 102 9.38 -16.24 -8.89
N ASP A 103 8.75 -16.24 -10.08
CA ASP A 103 8.81 -17.39 -11.00
C ASP A 103 10.27 -17.75 -11.35
N ASN A 104 11.07 -16.74 -11.68
CA ASN A 104 12.49 -16.92 -11.98
C ASN A 104 13.29 -17.44 -10.78
N CYS A 105 13.02 -16.95 -9.56
CA CYS A 105 13.68 -17.47 -8.35
C CYS A 105 13.44 -18.97 -8.15
N PHE A 106 12.24 -19.48 -8.44
CA PHE A 106 11.99 -20.92 -8.42
C PHE A 106 12.72 -21.66 -9.54
N ILE A 107 12.77 -21.11 -10.76
CA ILE A 107 13.54 -21.68 -11.87
C ILE A 107 15.02 -21.78 -11.49
N TYR A 108 15.62 -20.68 -11.03
CA TYR A 108 17.02 -20.60 -10.64
C TYR A 108 17.35 -21.52 -9.47
N HIS A 109 16.45 -21.67 -8.49
CA HIS A 109 16.63 -22.64 -7.40
C HIS A 109 16.83 -24.07 -7.92
N LYS A 110 16.15 -24.44 -9.02
CA LYS A 110 16.19 -25.78 -9.62
C LYS A 110 17.34 -25.97 -10.62
N ASP A 111 17.95 -24.87 -11.08
CA ASP A 111 19.06 -24.91 -12.02
C ASP A 111 20.37 -25.21 -11.29
N VAL A 112 21.03 -26.32 -11.65
CA VAL A 112 22.28 -26.77 -11.03
C VAL A 112 23.43 -25.79 -11.28
N ASP A 113 23.40 -25.08 -12.40
CA ASP A 113 24.47 -24.15 -12.80
C ASP A 113 24.25 -22.73 -12.23
N ASP A 114 23.07 -22.46 -11.68
CA ASP A 114 22.79 -21.21 -10.96
C ASP A 114 23.26 -21.29 -9.50
N TYR A 115 23.79 -20.19 -8.98
CA TYR A 115 24.23 -20.05 -7.58
C TYR A 115 23.08 -19.65 -6.63
N TYR A 116 21.93 -19.26 -7.16
CA TYR A 116 20.79 -18.85 -6.35
C TYR A 116 20.02 -20.04 -5.79
N ARG A 117 19.85 -20.10 -4.46
CA ARG A 117 19.04 -21.12 -3.77
C ARG A 117 18.18 -20.49 -2.69
N ILE A 118 16.86 -20.54 -2.86
CA ILE A 118 15.90 -20.24 -1.78
C ILE A 118 16.18 -21.17 -0.58
N LYS A 119 16.64 -20.61 0.54
CA LYS A 119 17.12 -21.32 1.73
C LYS A 119 16.02 -22.13 2.43
N ASN A 120 14.82 -21.57 2.49
CA ASN A 120 13.64 -22.21 3.06
C ASN A 120 12.74 -22.86 2.00
N TYR A 121 13.30 -23.20 0.83
CA TYR A 121 12.53 -23.85 -0.23
C TYR A 121 11.82 -25.10 0.29
N SER A 122 10.57 -25.23 -0.10
CA SER A 122 9.86 -26.48 -0.06
C SER A 122 8.92 -26.57 -1.26
N LYS A 123 8.66 -27.79 -1.72
CA LYS A 123 7.67 -28.02 -2.76
C LYS A 123 6.28 -27.49 -2.37
N ALA A 124 5.97 -27.45 -1.07
CA ALA A 124 4.73 -26.86 -0.57
C ALA A 124 4.66 -25.34 -0.81
N ILE A 125 5.78 -24.61 -0.62
CA ILE A 125 5.87 -23.17 -0.91
C ILE A 125 5.68 -22.91 -2.41
N GLU A 126 6.39 -23.64 -3.27
CA GLU A 126 6.27 -23.50 -4.73
C GLU A 126 4.85 -23.83 -5.21
N ASN A 127 4.27 -24.94 -4.75
CA ASN A 127 2.89 -25.28 -5.08
C ASN A 127 1.91 -24.19 -4.63
N LYS A 128 2.12 -23.59 -3.46
CA LYS A 128 1.24 -22.54 -2.93
C LYS A 128 1.39 -21.22 -3.70
N TRP A 129 2.60 -20.94 -4.20
CA TRP A 129 2.83 -19.85 -5.14
C TRP A 129 1.98 -20.06 -6.40
N ASP A 130 2.11 -21.20 -7.08
CA ASP A 130 1.45 -21.45 -8.37
C ASP A 130 -0.08 -21.59 -8.27
N THR A 131 -0.59 -22.13 -7.17
CA THR A 131 -2.02 -22.48 -7.03
C THR A 131 -2.86 -21.49 -6.23
N ASP A 132 -2.25 -20.49 -5.59
CA ASP A 132 -2.97 -19.55 -4.72
C ASP A 132 -2.40 -18.12 -4.82
N TRP A 133 -1.17 -17.90 -4.35
CA TRP A 133 -0.64 -16.55 -4.20
C TRP A 133 -0.46 -15.84 -5.53
N LYS A 134 0.13 -16.50 -6.53
CA LYS A 134 0.29 -15.94 -7.87
C LYS A 134 -1.05 -15.62 -8.52
N LEU A 135 -2.04 -16.51 -8.39
CA LEU A 135 -3.38 -16.31 -8.94
C LEU A 135 -4.05 -15.07 -8.35
N LYS A 136 -3.97 -14.88 -7.03
CA LYS A 136 -4.49 -13.65 -6.37
C LYS A 136 -3.86 -12.38 -6.92
N LEU A 137 -2.55 -12.41 -7.24
CA LEU A 137 -1.87 -11.25 -7.82
C LEU A 137 -2.27 -11.04 -9.29
N ILE A 138 -2.41 -12.11 -10.08
CA ILE A 138 -2.85 -12.05 -11.48
C ILE A 138 -4.29 -11.54 -11.60
N ASP A 139 -5.20 -11.99 -10.74
CA ASP A 139 -6.59 -11.51 -10.69
C ASP A 139 -6.68 -9.99 -10.54
N VAL A 140 -5.75 -9.37 -9.81
CA VAL A 140 -5.68 -7.90 -9.67
C VAL A 140 -5.28 -7.23 -10.99
N LEU A 141 -4.45 -7.89 -11.80
CA LEU A 141 -4.01 -7.39 -13.10
C LEU A 141 -5.13 -7.46 -14.16
N GLU A 142 -6.04 -8.44 -14.06
CA GLU A 142 -7.11 -8.69 -15.03
C GLU A 142 -8.40 -7.88 -14.76
N LYS A 143 -8.61 -7.39 -13.54
CA LYS A 143 -9.79 -6.59 -13.14
C LYS A 143 -9.82 -5.16 -13.71
N LYS A 144 -9.16 -4.90 -14.84
CA LYS A 144 -9.06 -3.57 -15.45
C LYS A 144 -9.51 -3.50 -16.89
#